data_AF-A0A173VT33-F1
#
_entry.id   AF-A0A173VT33-F1
#
_cell.length_a   1.000
_cell.length_b   1.000
_cell.length_c   1.000
_cell.angle_alpha   90.00
_cell.angle_beta   90.00
_cell.angle_gamma   90.00
#
_symmetry.space_group_name_H-M   'P 1'
#
loop_
_entity.id
_entity.type
_entity.pdbx_description
1 polymer ?
#
loop_
_entity_poly.entity_id
_entity_poly.type
_entity_poly.pdbx_seq_one_letter_code
_entity_poly.pdbx_strand_id
1 'polypeptide(L)'
;MDETNSFNYFNGLEQRLEAKSIATYNVMDRDYVKGFYREGNVTLSSIFKAKGNEAAMVFVIGCDVFEDKKDSRIMRNKVFTAFTRAKIWLRISGTGEECLKQMLYEMNQLKEHEFKFDFLNKPTHLLDKDWNERSENYDNEQAFYEELLEMSRKKGISVDRILQMYTQKKKEDEKIDE
;
A
#
# COMPACT_ATOMS: atom_id res chain seq x y z
N MET A 1 -4.23 6.12 -6.12
CA MET A 1 -4.44 5.69 -7.52
C MET A 1 -4.63 4.19 -7.58
N ASP A 2 -5.73 3.72 -8.14
CA ASP A 2 -5.94 2.30 -8.44
C ASP A 2 -4.98 1.86 -9.55
N GLU A 3 -4.21 0.80 -9.29
CA GLU A 3 -3.21 0.26 -10.22
C GLU A 3 -3.88 -0.31 -11.48
N THR A 4 -5.11 -0.81 -11.34
CA THR A 4 -5.91 -1.43 -12.42
C THR A 4 -6.26 -0.42 -13.52
N ASN A 5 -6.44 0.86 -13.18
CA ASN A 5 -6.81 1.91 -14.13
C ASN A 5 -5.70 2.97 -14.35
N SER A 6 -4.49 2.70 -13.85
CA SER A 6 -3.36 3.63 -13.91
C SER A 6 -2.97 4.03 -15.34
N PHE A 7 -3.09 3.10 -16.29
CA PHE A 7 -2.77 3.34 -17.71
C PHE A 7 -3.67 4.42 -18.35
N ASN A 8 -4.99 4.33 -18.19
CA ASN A 8 -5.92 5.32 -18.76
C ASN A 8 -5.73 6.70 -18.15
N TYR A 9 -5.43 6.75 -16.86
CA TYR A 9 -5.12 8.00 -16.17
C TYR A 9 -3.84 8.65 -16.70
N PHE A 10 -2.77 7.88 -16.89
CA PHE A 10 -1.52 8.43 -17.43
C PHE A 10 -1.70 8.93 -18.86
N ASN A 11 -2.41 8.20 -19.72
CA ASN A 11 -2.69 8.67 -21.08
C ASN A 11 -3.47 10.00 -21.09
N GLY A 12 -4.49 10.14 -20.23
CA GLY A 12 -5.23 11.39 -20.11
C GLY A 12 -4.39 12.55 -19.56
N LEU A 13 -3.45 12.26 -18.65
CA LEU A 13 -2.52 13.24 -18.10
C LEU A 13 -1.48 13.69 -19.15
N GLU A 14 -0.93 12.75 -19.91
CA GLU A 14 0.02 13.02 -21.00
C GLU A 14 -0.58 13.98 -22.03
N GLN A 15 -1.77 13.68 -22.54
CA GLN A 15 -2.44 14.55 -23.52
C GLN A 15 -2.62 15.98 -23.00
N ARG A 16 -2.97 16.13 -21.71
CA ARG A 16 -3.17 17.46 -21.09
C ARG A 16 -1.86 18.20 -20.86
N LEU A 17 -0.78 17.50 -20.56
CA LEU A 17 0.56 18.08 -20.40
C LEU A 17 1.16 18.45 -21.76
N GLU A 18 0.98 17.60 -22.76
CA GLU A 18 1.41 17.85 -24.14
C GLU A 18 0.70 19.07 -24.73
N ALA A 19 -0.61 19.22 -24.49
CA ALA A 19 -1.37 20.42 -24.87
C ALA A 19 -0.83 21.73 -24.22
N LYS A 20 -0.03 21.60 -23.15
CA LYS A 20 0.67 22.70 -22.48
C LYS A 20 2.16 22.75 -22.85
N SER A 21 2.58 22.01 -23.88
CA SER A 21 3.97 21.88 -24.32
C SER A 21 4.92 21.33 -23.24
N ILE A 22 4.40 20.48 -22.35
CA ILE A 22 5.18 19.77 -21.33
C ILE A 22 5.36 18.33 -21.80
N ALA A 23 6.60 17.97 -22.14
CA ALA A 23 6.93 16.61 -22.53
C ALA A 23 6.89 15.68 -21.31
N THR A 24 6.38 14.46 -21.49
CA THR A 24 6.26 13.44 -20.44
C THR A 24 7.08 12.20 -20.78
N TYR A 25 7.46 11.44 -19.76
CA TYR A 25 8.16 10.18 -19.90
C TYR A 25 7.51 9.14 -19.00
N ASN A 26 6.68 8.28 -19.58
CA ASN A 26 5.86 7.36 -18.83
C ASN A 26 6.54 5.99 -18.70
N VAL A 27 6.98 5.68 -17.48
CA VAL A 27 7.67 4.41 -17.19
C VAL A 27 6.70 3.23 -17.04
N MET A 28 5.39 3.48 -17.14
CA MET A 28 4.33 2.49 -17.08
C MET A 28 3.81 2.09 -18.46
N ASP A 29 4.38 2.64 -19.53
CA ASP A 29 4.02 2.27 -20.90
C ASP A 29 4.33 0.79 -21.19
N ARG A 30 3.61 0.19 -22.14
CA ARG A 30 3.72 -1.23 -22.50
C ARG A 30 5.03 -1.53 -23.21
N ASP A 31 5.54 -0.55 -23.95
CA ASP A 31 6.85 -0.67 -24.58
C ASP A 31 7.93 -0.55 -23.51
N TYR A 32 8.93 -1.43 -23.57
CA TYR A 32 10.01 -1.41 -22.60
C TYR A 32 10.75 -0.07 -22.66
N VAL A 33 10.65 0.71 -21.59
CA VAL A 33 11.35 1.99 -21.46
C VAL A 33 12.57 1.82 -20.56
N LYS A 34 13.77 2.09 -21.11
CA LYS A 34 15.03 1.96 -20.38
C LYS A 34 15.27 3.20 -19.49
N GLY A 35 15.25 3.00 -18.18
CA GLY A 35 15.57 4.03 -17.20
C GLY A 35 14.35 4.80 -16.68
N PHE A 36 14.55 5.56 -15.59
CA PHE A 36 13.48 6.30 -14.89
C PHE A 36 13.41 7.79 -15.28
N TYR A 37 14.49 8.33 -15.85
CA TYR A 37 14.63 9.74 -16.16
C TYR A 37 14.93 9.93 -17.65
N ARG A 38 14.32 10.97 -18.23
CA ARG A 38 14.60 11.46 -19.57
C ARG A 38 14.69 12.99 -19.52
N GLU A 39 15.78 13.52 -20.06
CA GLU A 39 16.02 14.97 -20.06
C GLU A 39 14.93 15.72 -20.83
N GLY A 40 14.44 16.83 -20.25
CA GLY A 40 13.37 17.63 -20.80
C GLY A 40 11.96 17.09 -20.57
N ASN A 41 11.81 15.93 -19.91
CA ASN A 41 10.52 15.29 -19.69
C ASN A 41 10.13 15.24 -18.20
N VAL A 42 8.83 15.28 -17.94
CA VAL A 42 8.25 14.94 -16.64
C VAL A 42 8.02 13.42 -16.58
N THR A 43 8.70 12.74 -15.65
CA THR A 43 8.49 11.30 -15.46
C THR A 43 7.13 11.01 -14.84
N LEU A 44 6.35 10.13 -15.47
CA LEU A 44 5.09 9.60 -14.93
C LEU A 44 5.33 8.18 -14.44
N SER A 45 4.98 7.90 -13.17
CA SER A 45 5.28 6.61 -12.54
C SER A 45 4.27 6.23 -11.45
N SER A 46 4.14 4.93 -11.22
CA SER A 46 3.50 4.41 -10.01
C SER A 46 4.45 4.48 -8.80
N ILE A 47 3.89 4.40 -7.59
CA ILE A 47 4.66 4.42 -6.34
C ILE A 47 5.69 3.28 -6.31
N PHE A 48 5.32 2.10 -6.83
CA PHE A 48 6.21 0.94 -6.85
C PHE A 48 7.42 1.13 -7.77
N LYS A 49 7.24 1.67 -8.98
CA LYS A 49 8.37 1.94 -9.89
C LYS A 49 9.19 3.16 -9.46
N ALA A 50 8.60 4.11 -8.73
CA ALA A 50 9.31 5.25 -8.18
C ALA A 50 10.23 4.89 -6.99
N LYS A 51 10.13 3.69 -6.42
CA LYS A 51 10.97 3.28 -5.28
C LYS A 51 12.46 3.34 -5.65
N GLY A 52 13.26 3.99 -4.80
CA GLY A 52 14.69 4.20 -5.04
C GLY A 52 15.02 5.38 -5.97
N ASN A 53 14.02 5.97 -6.64
CA ASN A 53 14.20 7.18 -7.45
C ASN A 53 13.76 8.41 -6.66
N GLU A 54 14.50 9.50 -6.76
CA GLU A 54 14.22 10.75 -6.05
C GLU A 54 14.34 11.93 -7.00
N ALA A 55 13.58 12.99 -6.74
CA ALA A 55 13.56 14.18 -7.57
C ALA A 55 13.52 15.45 -6.70
N ALA A 56 14.00 16.56 -7.25
CA ALA A 56 13.90 17.87 -6.60
C ALA A 56 12.43 18.25 -6.31
N MET A 57 11.54 17.96 -7.25
CA MET A 57 10.10 18.22 -7.14
C MET A 57 9.31 16.97 -7.48
N VAL A 58 8.32 16.64 -6.64
CA VAL A 58 7.43 15.49 -6.84
C VAL A 58 5.97 15.94 -6.73
N PHE A 59 5.16 15.49 -7.69
CA PHE A 59 3.72 15.65 -7.68
C PHE A 59 3.07 14.29 -7.37
N VAL A 60 2.36 14.21 -6.25
CA VAL A 60 1.60 13.00 -5.89
C VAL A 60 0.13 13.27 -6.18
N ILE A 61 -0.43 12.49 -7.09
CA ILE A 61 -1.80 12.66 -7.59
C ILE A 61 -2.67 11.54 -7.02
N GLY A 62 -3.87 11.87 -6.56
CA GLY A 62 -4.81 10.91 -6.00
C GLY A 62 -4.43 10.46 -4.59
N CYS A 63 -3.99 11.42 -3.76
CA CYS A 63 -3.71 11.24 -2.33
C CYS A 63 -4.97 11.02 -1.49
N ASP A 64 -6.15 11.07 -2.06
CA ASP A 64 -7.45 10.81 -1.45
C ASP A 64 -7.87 9.33 -1.48
N VAL A 65 -7.02 8.45 -2.01
CA VAL A 65 -7.28 7.00 -2.12
C VAL A 65 -7.57 6.30 -0.77
N PHE A 66 -7.52 7.03 0.35
CA PHE A 66 -7.78 6.57 1.71
C PHE A 66 -9.26 6.39 2.09
N GLU A 67 -10.22 6.81 1.24
CA GLU A 67 -11.64 6.96 1.62
C GLU A 67 -12.24 5.74 2.34
N ASP A 68 -11.91 4.52 1.93
CA ASP A 68 -12.51 3.34 2.55
C ASP A 68 -11.76 2.81 3.79
N LYS A 69 -10.48 3.18 4.00
CA LYS A 69 -9.64 2.65 5.10
C LYS A 69 -8.56 3.65 5.56
N LYS A 70 -8.95 4.71 6.25
CA LYS A 70 -8.06 5.77 6.79
C LYS A 70 -6.87 5.27 7.62
N ASP A 71 -7.06 4.16 8.35
CA ASP A 71 -6.05 3.54 9.22
C ASP A 71 -5.28 2.40 8.54
N SER A 72 -5.45 2.23 7.22
CA SER A 72 -4.71 1.24 6.46
C SER A 72 -3.22 1.56 6.44
N ARG A 73 -2.45 0.77 7.20
CA ARG A 73 -0.98 0.81 7.19
C ARG A 73 -0.40 0.68 5.79
N ILE A 74 -0.99 -0.18 4.95
CA ILE A 74 -0.55 -0.39 3.57
C ILE A 74 -0.67 0.91 2.78
N MET A 75 -1.80 1.61 2.91
CA MET A 75 -2.03 2.84 2.16
C MET A 75 -1.16 4.00 2.66
N ARG A 76 -1.02 4.14 3.99
CA ARG A 76 -0.12 5.12 4.61
C ARG A 76 1.34 4.90 4.16
N ASN A 77 1.79 3.65 4.09
CA ASN A 77 3.12 3.32 3.57
C ASN A 77 3.30 3.71 2.10
N LYS A 78 2.28 3.54 1.25
CA LYS A 78 2.32 3.98 -0.14
C LYS A 78 2.51 5.50 -0.23
N VAL A 79 1.73 6.27 0.52
CA VAL A 79 1.85 7.75 0.52
C VAL A 79 3.17 8.22 1.13
N PHE A 80 3.61 7.63 2.23
CA PHE A 80 4.94 7.91 2.80
C PHE A 80 6.06 7.63 1.78
N THR A 81 5.99 6.49 1.07
CA THR A 81 6.95 6.16 0.02
C THR A 81 6.94 7.21 -1.09
N ALA A 82 5.76 7.69 -1.51
CA ALA A 82 5.65 8.73 -2.53
C ALA A 82 6.22 10.08 -2.06
N PHE A 83 5.93 10.49 -0.81
CA PHE A 83 6.37 11.76 -0.25
C PHE A 83 7.89 11.81 -0.10
N THR A 84 8.50 10.72 0.37
CA THR A 84 9.95 10.60 0.55
C THR A 84 10.73 10.51 -0.77
N ARG A 85 10.08 10.53 -1.94
CA ARG A 85 10.79 10.71 -3.22
C ARG A 85 11.14 12.18 -3.49
N ALA A 86 10.50 13.12 -2.79
CA ALA A 86 10.74 14.55 -2.93
C ALA A 86 11.95 14.98 -2.11
N LYS A 87 12.88 15.72 -2.73
CA LYS A 87 14.03 16.33 -2.03
C LYS A 87 13.76 17.75 -1.56
N ILE A 88 12.98 18.52 -2.33
CA ILE A 88 12.77 19.95 -2.07
C ILE A 88 11.28 20.28 -2.06
N TRP A 89 10.57 20.01 -3.16
CA TRP A 89 9.18 20.40 -3.34
C TRP A 89 8.28 19.17 -3.45
N LEU A 90 7.27 19.11 -2.60
CA LEU A 90 6.21 18.11 -2.67
C LEU A 90 4.87 18.83 -2.94
N ARG A 91 4.15 18.40 -3.97
CA ARG A 91 2.78 18.84 -4.21
C ARG A 91 1.84 17.64 -4.25
N ILE A 92 0.74 17.74 -3.54
CA ILE A 92 -0.25 16.66 -3.41
C ILE A 92 -1.59 17.11 -3.99
N SER A 93 -2.35 16.20 -4.57
CA SER A 93 -3.73 16.43 -5.02
C SER A 93 -4.62 15.21 -4.78
N GLY A 94 -5.92 15.42 -4.70
CA GLY A 94 -6.93 14.36 -4.56
C GLY A 94 -8.33 14.88 -4.87
N THR A 95 -9.28 13.98 -5.10
CA THR A 95 -10.69 14.27 -5.41
C THR A 95 -11.65 14.12 -4.23
N GLY A 96 -11.32 13.26 -3.27
CA GLY A 96 -12.09 13.03 -2.04
C GLY A 96 -11.92 14.17 -1.05
N GLU A 97 -13.01 14.91 -0.78
CA GLU A 97 -12.97 16.06 0.11
C GLU A 97 -12.56 15.68 1.53
N GLU A 98 -13.14 14.62 2.09
CA GLU A 98 -12.97 14.31 3.52
C GLU A 98 -11.58 13.76 3.83
N CYS A 99 -11.07 12.85 2.99
CA CYS A 99 -9.72 12.30 3.15
C CYS A 99 -8.64 13.37 2.94
N LEU A 100 -8.83 14.26 1.96
CA LEU A 100 -7.89 15.36 1.76
C LEU A 100 -7.92 16.34 2.94
N LYS A 101 -9.11 16.66 3.47
CA LYS A 101 -9.27 17.49 4.69
C LYS A 101 -8.55 16.87 5.89
N GLN A 102 -8.67 15.56 6.11
CA GLN A 102 -7.98 14.89 7.21
C GLN A 102 -6.45 14.93 7.04
N MET A 103 -5.94 14.68 5.84
CA MET A 103 -4.49 14.81 5.59
C MET A 103 -4.00 16.24 5.80
N LEU A 104 -4.75 17.25 5.33
CA LEU A 104 -4.43 18.65 5.55
C LEU A 104 -4.46 19.01 7.04
N TYR A 105 -5.42 18.46 7.80
CA TYR A 105 -5.49 18.62 9.25
C TYR A 105 -4.22 18.07 9.92
N GLU A 106 -3.82 16.83 9.62
CA GLU A 106 -2.59 16.22 10.14
C GLU A 106 -1.34 17.04 9.77
N MET A 107 -1.24 17.52 8.53
CA MET A 107 -0.13 18.37 8.09
C MET A 107 -0.10 19.72 8.80
N ASN A 108 -1.26 20.31 9.10
CA ASN A 108 -1.34 21.56 9.84
C ASN A 108 -0.98 21.36 11.32
N GLN A 109 -1.41 20.27 11.93
CA GLN A 109 -0.97 19.89 13.27
C GLN A 109 0.56 19.78 13.35
N LEU A 110 1.20 19.12 12.37
CA LEU A 110 2.67 19.06 12.33
C LEU A 110 3.31 20.45 12.23
N LYS A 111 2.75 21.38 11.44
CA LYS A 111 3.27 22.75 11.33
C LYS A 111 3.12 23.52 12.65
N GLU A 112 1.97 23.40 13.30
CA GLU A 112 1.69 24.02 14.60
C GLU A 112 2.64 23.50 15.68
N HIS A 113 3.04 22.24 15.59
CA HIS A 113 4.02 21.60 16.49
C HIS A 113 5.47 21.75 15.99
N GLU A 114 5.79 22.75 15.17
CA GLU A 114 7.14 23.04 14.67
C GLU A 114 7.83 21.85 13.96
N PHE A 115 7.05 21.02 13.27
CA PHE A 115 7.48 19.78 12.62
C PHE A 115 8.10 18.75 13.56
N LYS A 116 7.79 18.83 14.86
CA LYS A 116 8.14 17.82 15.85
C LYS A 116 7.05 16.77 15.91
N PHE A 117 7.47 15.50 15.92
CA PHE A 117 6.59 14.36 16.06
C PHE A 117 6.89 13.68 17.39
N ASP A 118 6.08 14.02 18.40
CA ASP A 118 6.17 13.40 19.72
C ASP A 118 5.37 12.11 19.73
N PHE A 119 6.09 10.99 19.85
CA PHE A 119 5.48 9.67 19.92
C PHE A 119 5.77 9.06 21.28
N LEU A 120 4.70 8.60 21.94
CA LEU A 120 4.82 7.88 23.19
C LEU A 120 5.17 6.43 22.87
N ASN A 121 6.42 6.05 23.13
CA ASN A 121 6.85 4.68 22.91
C ASN A 121 6.15 3.74 23.90
N LYS A 122 5.63 2.61 23.42
CA LYS A 122 5.22 1.54 24.33
C LYS A 122 6.46 1.07 25.09
N PRO A 123 6.35 0.73 26.38
CA PRO A 123 7.48 0.20 27.11
C PRO A 123 7.99 -1.07 26.41
N THR A 124 9.32 -1.19 26.29
CA THR A 124 10.01 -2.16 25.42
C THR A 124 9.52 -3.60 25.58
N HIS A 125 9.18 -4.02 26.81
CA HIS A 125 8.69 -5.36 27.10
C HIS A 125 7.35 -5.71 26.43
N LEU A 126 6.52 -4.72 26.07
CA LEU A 126 5.28 -4.95 25.31
C LEU A 126 5.53 -5.07 23.80
N LEU A 127 6.63 -4.49 23.30
CA LEU A 127 7.01 -4.60 21.88
C LEU A 127 7.52 -6.00 21.57
N ASP A 128 8.36 -6.58 22.44
CA ASP A 128 8.87 -7.94 22.28
C ASP A 128 7.75 -8.98 22.25
N LYS A 129 6.68 -8.75 23.03
CA LYS A 129 5.48 -9.60 23.04
C LYS A 129 4.71 -9.54 21.72
N ASP A 130 4.49 -8.33 21.17
CA ASP A 130 3.82 -8.13 19.87
C ASP A 130 4.61 -8.78 18.70
N TRP A 131 5.96 -8.79 18.78
CA TRP A 131 6.81 -9.44 17.77
C TRP A 131 6.78 -10.97 17.87
N ASN A 132 6.88 -11.51 19.10
CA ASN A 132 6.85 -12.95 19.33
C ASN A 132 5.47 -13.54 19.01
N GLU A 133 4.37 -12.90 19.43
CA GLU A 133 3.01 -13.36 19.11
C GLU A 133 2.76 -13.36 17.59
N ARG A 134 3.32 -12.40 16.85
CA ARG A 134 3.25 -12.41 15.38
C ARG A 134 4.06 -13.54 14.76
N SER A 135 5.31 -13.75 15.22
CA SER A 135 6.16 -14.83 14.70
C SER A 135 5.53 -16.20 14.98
N GLU A 136 5.04 -16.40 16.21
CA GLU A 136 4.35 -17.63 16.61
C GLU A 136 3.07 -17.86 15.78
N ASN A 137 2.28 -16.83 15.50
CA ASN A 137 1.10 -16.98 14.64
C ASN A 137 1.47 -17.37 13.21
N TYR A 138 2.52 -16.78 12.62
CA TYR A 138 3.01 -17.18 11.30
C TYR A 138 3.54 -18.62 11.28
N ASP A 139 4.29 -19.02 12.31
CA ASP A 139 4.84 -20.37 12.44
C ASP A 139 3.71 -21.40 12.64
N ASN A 140 2.69 -21.07 13.44
CA ASN A 140 1.51 -21.90 13.65
C ASN A 140 0.65 -22.05 12.39
N GLU A 141 0.43 -20.96 11.64
CA GLU A 141 -0.27 -21.00 10.35
C GLU A 141 0.48 -21.91 9.37
N GLN A 142 1.80 -21.77 9.29
CA GLN A 142 2.64 -22.57 8.40
C GLN A 142 2.63 -24.05 8.76
N ALA A 143 2.75 -24.38 10.05
CA ALA A 143 2.67 -25.75 10.55
C ALA A 143 1.30 -26.40 10.24
N PHE A 144 0.22 -25.64 10.38
CA PHE A 144 -1.13 -26.10 10.03
C PHE A 144 -1.28 -26.38 8.53
N TYR A 145 -0.71 -25.53 7.67
CA TYR A 145 -0.69 -25.78 6.22
C TYR A 145 0.11 -27.04 5.84
N GLU A 146 1.25 -27.28 6.49
CA GLU A 146 2.06 -28.49 6.27
C GLU A 146 1.31 -29.75 6.70
N GLU A 147 0.62 -29.71 7.84
CA GLU A 147 -0.22 -30.81 8.31
C GLU A 147 -1.34 -31.12 7.30
N LEU A 148 -2.00 -30.11 6.76
CA LEU A 148 -3.03 -30.27 5.72
C LEU A 148 -2.48 -30.91 4.44
N LEU A 149 -1.28 -30.51 4.01
CA LEU A 149 -0.61 -31.11 2.86
C LEU A 149 -0.25 -32.58 3.11
N GLU A 150 0.18 -32.92 4.32
CA GLU A 150 0.49 -34.30 4.69
C GLU A 150 -0.77 -35.17 4.74
N MET A 151 -1.87 -34.66 5.32
CA MET A 151 -3.16 -35.36 5.29
C MET A 151 -3.68 -35.54 3.86
N SER A 152 -3.52 -34.53 3.00
CA SER A 152 -3.86 -34.61 1.58
C SER A 152 -3.07 -35.72 0.88
N ARG A 153 -1.76 -35.80 1.10
CA ARG A 153 -0.89 -36.85 0.56
C ARG A 153 -1.26 -38.25 1.07
N LYS A 154 -1.56 -38.41 2.36
CA LYS A 154 -1.90 -39.71 2.98
C LYS A 154 -3.27 -40.22 2.57
N LYS A 155 -4.28 -39.32 2.47
CA LYS A 155 -5.67 -39.71 2.19
C LYS A 155 -6.05 -39.59 0.71
N GLY A 156 -5.20 -38.99 -0.12
CA GLY A 156 -5.48 -38.76 -1.55
C GLY A 156 -6.62 -37.77 -1.79
N ILE A 157 -6.87 -36.86 -0.85
CA ILE A 157 -7.97 -35.89 -0.88
C ILE A 157 -7.36 -34.50 -1.12
N SER A 158 -7.98 -33.67 -1.95
CA SER A 158 -7.49 -32.30 -2.18
C SER A 158 -7.57 -31.44 -0.90
N VAL A 159 -6.61 -30.54 -0.74
CA VAL A 159 -6.51 -29.64 0.43
C VAL A 159 -7.79 -28.82 0.60
N ASP A 160 -8.37 -28.31 -0.49
CA ASP A 160 -9.63 -27.54 -0.45
C ASP A 160 -10.80 -28.33 0.15
N ARG A 161 -10.87 -29.64 -0.13
CA ARG A 161 -11.94 -30.50 0.40
C ARG A 161 -11.73 -30.78 1.89
N ILE A 162 -10.48 -30.88 2.35
CA ILE A 162 -10.16 -31.03 3.78
C ILE A 162 -10.53 -29.77 4.55
N LEU A 163 -10.24 -28.58 4.00
CA LEU A 163 -10.62 -27.29 4.57
C LEU A 163 -12.15 -27.14 4.69
N GLN A 164 -12.90 -27.53 3.66
CA GLN A 164 -14.36 -27.51 3.70
C GLN A 164 -14.90 -28.43 4.81
N MET A 165 -14.36 -29.63 4.96
CA MET A 165 -14.77 -30.57 6.03
C MET A 165 -14.50 -30.00 7.43
N TYR A 166 -13.33 -29.39 7.64
CA TYR A 166 -12.99 -28.74 8.92
C TYR A 166 -13.93 -27.56 9.24
N THR A 167 -14.23 -26.74 8.24
CA THR A 167 -15.10 -25.57 8.39
C THR A 167 -16.55 -25.97 8.69
N GLN A 168 -17.01 -27.07 8.08
CA GLN A 168 -18.35 -27.61 8.30
C GLN A 168 -18.49 -28.17 9.71
N LYS A 169 -17.49 -28.94 10.16
CA LYS A 169 -17.47 -29.55 11.49
C LYS A 169 -17.42 -28.50 12.62
N LYS A 170 -16.62 -27.44 12.46
CA LYS A 170 -16.56 -26.34 13.43
C LYS A 170 -17.89 -25.60 13.59
N LYS A 171 -18.64 -25.42 12.50
CA LYS A 171 -20.00 -24.83 12.52
C LYS A 171 -21.05 -25.75 13.15
N GLU A 172 -20.82 -27.05 13.17
CA GLU A 172 -21.69 -28.02 13.85
C GLU A 172 -21.39 -28.04 15.35
N ASP A 173 -20.12 -27.97 15.74
CA ASP A 173 -19.70 -27.90 17.15
C ASP A 173 -20.15 -26.58 17.81
N GLU A 174 -20.07 -25.43 17.12
CA GLU A 174 -20.54 -24.12 17.62
C GLU A 174 -22.07 -24.03 17.78
N LYS A 175 -22.85 -24.94 17.18
CA LYS A 175 -24.31 -25.01 17.34
C LYS A 175 -24.79 -25.89 18.50
N ILE A 176 -23.87 -26.62 19.14
CA ILE A 176 -24.19 -27.52 20.26
C ILE A 176 -24.04 -26.77 21.61
N ASP A 177 -23.36 -25.62 21.61
CA ASP A 177 -23.15 -24.74 22.77
C ASP A 177 -24.17 -23.57 22.88
N GLU A 178 -25.22 -23.54 22.05
CA GLU A 178 -26.41 -22.66 22.18
C GLU A 178 -27.64 -23.42 22.70
#